data_AF-A0A7S0QJA0-F1
#
_entry.id   AF-A0A7S0QJA0-F1
#
_cell.length_a   1.000
_cell.length_b   1.000
_cell.length_c   1.000
_cell.angle_alpha   90.00
_cell.angle_beta   90.00
_cell.angle_gamma   90.00
#
_symmetry.space_group_name_H-M   'P 1'
#
loop_
_entity.id
_entity.type
_entity.pdbx_description
1 polymer ?
#
loop_
_entity_poly.entity_id
_entity_poly.type
_entity_poly.pdbx_seq_one_letter_code
_entity_poly.pdbx_strand_id
1 'polypeptide(L)'
;MELSFKNRYNIGSSGLVTQCVSEWETYALFIPIFIHNLLCRGYFSGENNSVDGKIKRGSDTLYKIHGRWDRVVTCTEKKTKQEEVLFDIEEKRRYFTPPTVVPEAKQKHYESRRVWSQVSQALKAQNIDLATEEKLRLEDGQRAGKKERDDSGSPWVPRLFDNLSPSDAKSLNWRFKLSK
;
A
#
# COMPACT_ATOMS: atom_id res chain seq x y z
N MET A 1 -6.85 -0.70 -24.44
CA MET A 1 -6.35 -1.67 -23.44
C MET A 1 -5.83 -0.83 -22.28
N GLU A 2 -6.70 -0.46 -21.36
CA GLU A 2 -6.42 0.48 -20.28
C GLU A 2 -6.85 -0.18 -18.98
N LEU A 3 -5.88 -0.53 -18.12
CA LEU A 3 -6.15 -1.06 -16.79
C LEU A 3 -6.47 0.13 -15.88
N SER A 4 -7.74 0.36 -15.60
CA SER A 4 -8.18 1.40 -14.67
C SER A 4 -8.26 0.82 -13.26
N PHE A 5 -7.30 1.19 -12.41
CA PHE A 5 -7.32 0.86 -10.98
C PHE A 5 -8.19 1.90 -10.25
N LYS A 6 -9.47 1.59 -10.02
CA LYS A 6 -10.37 2.45 -9.24
C LYS A 6 -10.34 2.02 -7.77
N ASN A 7 -9.52 2.69 -6.98
CA ASN A 7 -9.52 2.51 -5.53
C ASN A 7 -10.67 3.35 -4.94
N ARG A 8 -11.77 2.72 -4.51
CA ARG A 8 -12.85 3.39 -3.77
C ARG A 8 -12.67 3.14 -2.27
N TYR A 9 -12.04 4.09 -1.59
CA TYR A 9 -12.02 4.12 -0.13
C TYR A 9 -13.31 4.75 0.39
N ASN A 10 -14.15 3.98 1.07
CA ASN A 10 -15.31 4.52 1.77
C ASN A 10 -14.98 4.57 3.26
N ILE A 11 -14.60 5.75 3.75
CA ILE A 11 -14.33 5.98 5.17
C ILE A 11 -15.68 6.30 5.82
N GLY A 12 -16.36 5.27 6.33
CA GLY A 12 -17.57 5.45 7.15
C GLY A 12 -17.22 6.19 8.44
N SER A 13 -18.08 7.13 8.83
CA SER A 13 -17.93 8.04 9.97
C SER A 13 -18.13 7.40 11.35
N SER A 14 -18.04 6.09 11.48
CA SER A 14 -18.01 5.37 12.76
C SER A 14 -16.78 4.46 12.79
N GLY A 15 -15.88 4.73 13.74
CA GLY A 15 -14.58 4.09 13.83
C GLY A 15 -14.63 2.56 13.86
N LEU A 16 -13.58 1.96 13.29
CA LEU A 16 -13.17 0.53 13.32
C LEU A 16 -13.63 -0.40 12.19
N VAL A 17 -14.07 0.09 11.02
CA VAL A 17 -14.22 -0.76 9.82
C VAL A 17 -13.54 -0.13 8.61
N THR A 18 -12.38 -0.65 8.23
CA THR A 18 -11.79 -0.36 6.91
C THR A 18 -12.29 -1.40 5.93
N GLN A 19 -13.35 -1.07 5.18
CA GLN A 19 -13.84 -1.89 4.09
C GLN A 19 -12.99 -1.61 2.83
N CYS A 20 -12.13 -2.56 2.45
CA CYS A 20 -11.44 -2.51 1.17
C CYS A 20 -12.30 -3.25 0.12
N VAL A 21 -12.85 -2.51 -0.85
CA VAL A 21 -13.53 -3.08 -2.01
C VAL A 21 -12.61 -2.87 -3.22
N SER A 22 -11.90 -3.90 -3.65
CA SER A 22 -11.17 -3.87 -4.91
C SER A 22 -12.06 -4.44 -6.03
N GLU A 23 -12.48 -3.59 -6.96
CA GLU A 23 -13.16 -3.99 -8.20
C GLU A 23 -12.12 -4.23 -9.29
N TRP A 24 -12.08 -5.45 -9.83
CA TRP A 24 -11.20 -5.81 -10.95
C TRP A 24 -12.06 -6.20 -12.15
N GLU A 25 -12.03 -5.38 -13.20
CA GLU A 25 -12.68 -5.71 -14.47
C GLU A 25 -11.67 -6.33 -15.44
N THR A 26 -11.61 -7.68 -15.49
CA THR A 26 -11.54 -8.46 -16.75
C THR A 26 -11.54 -9.97 -16.48
N TYR A 27 -12.34 -10.71 -17.28
CA TYR A 27 -12.53 -12.17 -17.34
C TYR A 27 -13.34 -12.84 -16.20
N ALA A 28 -14.65 -13.05 -16.47
CA ALA A 28 -15.56 -14.16 -16.08
C ALA A 28 -15.52 -14.84 -14.68
N LEU A 29 -14.73 -14.37 -13.71
CA LEU A 29 -14.78 -14.77 -12.31
C LEU A 29 -14.82 -13.50 -11.45
N PHE A 30 -15.91 -12.75 -11.59
CA PHE A 30 -16.30 -11.75 -10.59
C PHE A 30 -16.69 -12.49 -9.32
N ILE A 31 -15.71 -12.87 -8.51
CA ILE A 31 -15.95 -13.22 -7.13
C ILE A 31 -15.50 -12.02 -6.31
N PRO A 32 -16.42 -11.12 -5.92
CA PRO A 32 -16.05 -10.06 -4.99
C PRO A 32 -15.55 -10.73 -3.71
N ILE A 33 -14.24 -10.65 -3.49
CA ILE A 33 -13.61 -11.11 -2.26
C ILE A 33 -13.90 -10.03 -1.23
N PHE A 34 -14.93 -10.27 -0.40
CA PHE A 34 -15.20 -9.43 0.75
C PHE A 34 -14.31 -9.88 1.91
N ILE A 35 -13.11 -9.30 1.99
CA ILE A 35 -12.31 -9.34 3.21
C ILE A 35 -12.98 -8.38 4.18
N HIS A 36 -13.87 -8.92 5.00
CA HIS A 36 -14.65 -8.11 5.93
C HIS A 36 -13.80 -7.57 7.08
N ASN A 37 -12.66 -8.20 7.41
CA ASN A 37 -11.87 -7.89 8.58
C ASN A 37 -10.36 -8.15 8.36
N LEU A 38 -9.59 -7.06 8.26
CA LEU A 38 -8.15 -7.07 8.58
C LEU A 38 -8.03 -6.59 10.01
N LEU A 39 -7.90 -7.52 10.97
CA LEU A 39 -7.87 -7.18 12.38
C LEU A 39 -6.42 -7.12 12.83
N CYS A 40 -5.95 -5.94 13.23
CA CYS A 40 -4.64 -5.80 13.89
C CYS A 40 -4.58 -6.61 15.20
N ARG A 41 -5.74 -6.88 15.79
CA ARG A 41 -5.93 -7.70 16.98
C ARG A 41 -7.26 -8.42 16.89
N GLY A 42 -7.25 -9.75 16.87
CA GLY A 42 -8.46 -10.57 16.83
C GLY A 42 -9.36 -10.26 18.03
N TYR A 43 -10.55 -9.71 17.78
CA TYR A 43 -11.49 -9.26 18.82
C TYR A 43 -11.98 -10.41 19.72
N PHE A 44 -11.84 -11.66 19.26
CA PHE A 44 -12.27 -12.87 19.97
C PHE A 44 -11.13 -13.86 20.25
N SER A 45 -10.04 -13.84 19.49
CA SER A 45 -8.94 -14.81 19.60
C SER A 45 -7.69 -14.27 20.30
N GLY A 46 -7.60 -12.95 20.54
CA GLY A 46 -6.40 -12.33 21.10
C GLY A 46 -5.16 -12.39 20.19
N GLU A 47 -5.33 -12.90 18.96
CA GLU A 47 -4.23 -13.12 18.04
C GLU A 47 -3.97 -11.87 17.21
N ASN A 48 -2.73 -11.39 17.21
CA ASN A 48 -2.33 -10.24 16.39
C ASN A 48 -2.19 -10.67 14.93
N ASN A 49 -2.35 -9.70 14.03
CA ASN A 49 -2.18 -9.90 12.58
C ASN A 49 -3.16 -10.91 11.97
N SER A 50 -4.36 -11.03 12.55
CA SER A 50 -5.37 -11.97 12.06
C SER A 50 -6.09 -11.42 10.82
N VAL A 51 -6.40 -12.34 9.90
CA VAL A 51 -7.24 -12.06 8.72
C VAL A 51 -8.48 -12.93 8.79
N ASP A 52 -9.64 -12.30 8.62
CA ASP A 52 -10.93 -12.96 8.63
C ASP A 52 -11.77 -12.44 7.45
N GLY A 53 -12.15 -13.35 6.55
CA GLY A 53 -12.80 -12.98 5.30
C GLY A 53 -13.83 -14.01 4.85
N LYS A 54 -14.70 -13.60 3.92
CA LYS A 54 -15.66 -14.49 3.28
C LYS A 54 -15.70 -14.20 1.79
N ILE A 55 -15.50 -15.23 0.99
CA ILE A 55 -15.66 -15.17 -0.46
C ILE A 55 -17.12 -15.47 -0.77
N LYS A 56 -17.82 -14.54 -1.44
CA LYS A 56 -19.26 -14.65 -1.71
C LYS A 56 -19.58 -14.51 -3.20
N ARG A 57 -20.63 -15.20 -3.64
CA ARG A 57 -21.27 -15.00 -4.95
C ARG A 57 -22.72 -14.58 -4.70
N GLY A 58 -22.99 -13.28 -4.85
CA GLY A 58 -24.25 -12.69 -4.39
C GLY A 58 -24.39 -12.80 -2.87
N SER A 59 -25.47 -13.42 -2.39
CA SER A 59 -25.70 -13.70 -0.96
C SER A 59 -25.05 -15.00 -0.46
N ASP A 60 -24.65 -15.91 -1.36
CA ASP A 60 -24.09 -17.21 -0.95
C ASP A 60 -22.59 -17.11 -0.67
N THR A 61 -22.17 -17.65 0.47
CA THR A 61 -20.76 -17.69 0.86
C THR A 61 -20.13 -18.97 0.32
N LEU A 62 -19.15 -18.84 -0.57
CA LEU A 62 -18.44 -19.97 -1.17
C LEU A 62 -17.32 -20.45 -0.25
N TYR A 63 -16.52 -19.51 0.27
CA TYR A 63 -15.38 -19.83 1.13
C TYR A 63 -15.28 -18.90 2.33
N LYS A 64 -14.63 -19.39 3.39
CA LYS A 64 -14.21 -18.61 4.55
C LYS A 64 -12.69 -18.52 4.56
N ILE A 65 -12.15 -17.33 4.72
CA ILE A 65 -10.71 -17.09 4.85
C ILE A 65 -10.43 -16.83 6.33
N HIS A 66 -9.43 -17.50 6.88
CA HIS A 66 -8.98 -17.30 8.24
C HIS A 66 -7.45 -17.43 8.34
N GLY A 67 -6.85 -16.87 9.37
CA GLY A 67 -5.44 -17.09 9.70
C GLY A 67 -4.70 -15.78 9.96
N ARG A 68 -3.43 -15.75 9.57
CA ARG A 68 -2.52 -14.65 9.86
C ARG A 68 -1.77 -14.20 8.61
N TRP A 69 -1.90 -12.92 8.27
CA TRP A 69 -1.26 -12.38 7.06
C TRP A 69 0.28 -12.39 7.13
N ASP A 70 0.83 -12.41 8.35
CA ASP A 70 2.27 -12.48 8.60
C ASP A 70 2.80 -13.93 8.71
N ARG A 71 1.92 -14.94 8.58
CA ARG A 71 2.26 -16.37 8.65
C ARG A 71 1.51 -17.15 7.58
N VAL A 72 0.41 -17.81 7.97
CA VAL A 72 -0.37 -18.70 7.13
C VAL A 72 -1.82 -18.23 7.11
N VAL A 73 -2.39 -18.15 5.92
CA VAL A 73 -3.80 -17.87 5.66
C VAL A 73 -4.40 -19.10 5.00
N THR A 74 -5.47 -19.62 5.59
CA THR A 74 -6.22 -20.77 5.07
C THR A 74 -7.59 -20.35 4.56
N CYS A 75 -8.14 -21.18 3.68
CA CYS A 75 -9.43 -20.99 3.06
C CYS A 75 -10.24 -22.29 3.20
N THR A 76 -11.42 -22.19 3.81
CA THR A 76 -12.34 -23.32 4.00
C THR A 76 -13.52 -23.20 3.04
N GLU A 77 -13.75 -24.22 2.22
CA GLU A 77 -14.92 -24.28 1.34
C GLU A 77 -16.19 -24.60 2.13
N LYS A 78 -17.29 -23.88 1.86
CA LYS A 78 -18.55 -24.06 2.60
C LYS A 78 -19.18 -25.44 2.41
N LYS A 79 -19.12 -25.99 1.18
CA LYS A 79 -19.82 -27.22 0.78
C LYS A 79 -19.10 -28.49 1.23
N THR A 80 -17.82 -28.61 0.88
CA THR A 80 -16.99 -29.78 1.16
C THR A 80 -16.39 -29.74 2.57
N LYS A 81 -16.36 -28.56 3.21
CA LYS A 81 -15.65 -28.29 4.47
C LYS A 81 -14.15 -28.57 4.38
N GLN A 82 -13.61 -28.69 3.18
CA GLN A 82 -12.18 -28.83 2.98
C GLN A 82 -11.49 -27.50 3.28
N GLU A 83 -10.38 -27.60 3.98
CA GLU A 83 -9.51 -26.47 4.32
C GLU A 83 -8.21 -26.60 3.52
N GLU A 84 -7.84 -25.50 2.86
CA GLU A 84 -6.63 -25.42 2.05
C GLU A 84 -5.81 -24.19 2.43
N VAL A 85 -4.49 -24.27 2.26
CA VAL A 85 -3.59 -23.14 2.48
C VAL A 85 -3.68 -22.21 1.27
N LEU A 86 -4.13 -20.97 1.51
CA LEU A 86 -4.21 -19.93 0.49
C LEU A 86 -2.87 -19.18 0.35
N PHE A 87 -2.23 -18.91 1.48
CA PHE A 87 -0.98 -18.16 1.53
C PHE A 87 -0.12 -18.62 2.71
N ASP A 88 1.15 -18.92 2.45
CA ASP A 88 2.15 -19.21 3.47
C ASP A 88 3.38 -18.32 3.24
N ILE A 89 3.70 -17.48 4.21
CA ILE A 89 4.81 -16.54 4.12
C ILE A 89 6.16 -17.24 3.94
N GLU A 90 6.39 -18.39 4.57
CA GLU A 90 7.68 -19.09 4.51
C GLU A 90 7.88 -19.74 3.15
N GLU A 91 6.79 -20.22 2.54
CA GLU A 91 6.80 -20.67 1.16
C GLU A 91 7.08 -19.49 0.21
N LYS A 92 6.37 -18.37 0.37
CA LYS A 92 6.52 -17.21 -0.52
C LYS A 92 7.86 -16.50 -0.38
N ARG A 93 8.49 -16.52 0.80
CA ARG A 93 9.85 -16.00 1.02
C ARG A 93 10.88 -16.63 0.10
N ARG A 94 10.73 -17.92 -0.23
CA ARG A 94 11.65 -18.63 -1.14
C ARG A 94 11.62 -18.07 -2.57
N TYR A 95 10.51 -17.47 -2.95
CA TYR A 95 10.30 -16.89 -4.28
C TYR A 95 10.38 -15.36 -4.27
N PHE A 96 10.68 -14.75 -3.13
CA PHE A 96 10.81 -13.30 -3.03
C PHE A 96 12.04 -12.83 -3.81
N THR A 97 11.81 -12.02 -4.84
CA THR A 97 12.87 -11.38 -5.61
C THR A 97 12.95 -9.91 -5.21
N PRO A 98 14.02 -9.47 -4.51
CA PRO A 98 14.19 -8.07 -4.17
C PRO A 98 14.29 -7.21 -5.44
N PRO A 99 13.73 -5.99 -5.45
CA PRO A 99 13.89 -5.09 -6.59
C PRO A 99 15.35 -4.69 -6.75
N THR A 100 15.86 -4.76 -7.99
CA THR A 100 17.19 -4.23 -8.35
C THR A 100 17.11 -2.71 -8.41
N VAL A 101 18.03 -2.02 -7.73
CA VAL A 101 18.06 -0.56 -7.67
C VAL A 101 19.45 -0.06 -8.02
N VAL A 102 19.50 1.03 -8.77
CA VAL A 102 20.73 1.69 -9.22
C VAL A 102 21.57 2.16 -8.00
N PRO A 103 22.91 2.09 -8.05
CA PRO A 103 23.77 2.60 -6.98
C PRO A 103 23.55 4.09 -6.70
N GLU A 104 23.64 4.50 -5.43
CA GLU A 104 23.33 5.86 -4.97
C GLU A 104 24.09 6.95 -5.74
N ALA A 105 25.36 6.71 -6.09
CA ALA A 105 26.19 7.64 -6.86
C ALA A 105 25.63 7.95 -8.27
N LYS A 106 24.83 7.04 -8.85
CA LYS A 106 24.19 7.20 -10.15
C LYS A 106 22.72 7.65 -10.03
N GLN A 107 22.17 7.74 -8.82
CA GLN A 107 20.81 8.22 -8.59
C GLN A 107 20.73 9.73 -8.65
N LYS A 108 19.58 10.25 -9.09
CA LYS A 108 19.30 11.69 -9.09
C LYS A 108 19.12 12.20 -7.66
N HIS A 109 19.36 13.49 -7.44
CA HIS A 109 19.33 14.13 -6.12
C HIS A 109 17.96 14.03 -5.41
N TYR A 110 16.88 13.73 -6.13
CA TYR A 110 15.52 13.60 -5.60
C TYR A 110 15.05 12.14 -5.44
N GLU A 111 15.90 11.16 -5.72
CA GLU A 111 15.56 9.74 -5.52
C GLU A 111 15.65 9.35 -4.06
N SER A 112 14.70 8.54 -3.58
CA SER A 112 14.49 8.30 -2.15
C SER A 112 15.74 7.78 -1.43
N ARG A 113 16.49 6.83 -2.01
CA ARG A 113 17.69 6.30 -1.33
C ARG A 113 18.76 7.37 -1.15
N ARG A 114 18.98 8.22 -2.15
CA ARG A 114 19.94 9.34 -2.08
C ARG A 114 19.46 10.46 -1.15
N VAL A 115 18.17 10.80 -1.20
CA VAL A 115 17.57 11.83 -0.34
C VAL A 115 17.67 11.44 1.13
N TRP A 116 17.38 10.17 1.46
CA TRP A 116 17.34 9.67 2.83
C TRP A 116 18.64 8.97 3.27
N SER A 117 19.74 9.10 2.52
CA SER A 117 20.94 8.29 2.78
C SER A 117 21.59 8.61 4.12
N GLN A 118 21.71 9.90 4.47
CA GLN A 118 22.34 10.33 5.73
C GLN A 118 21.52 9.90 6.96
N VAL A 119 20.20 10.10 6.91
CA VAL A 119 19.28 9.60 7.96
C VAL A 119 19.39 8.07 8.09
N SER A 120 19.38 7.35 6.97
CA SER A 120 19.47 5.89 6.96
C SER A 120 20.81 5.38 7.50
N GLN A 121 21.91 6.09 7.24
CA GLN A 121 23.24 5.75 7.78
C GLN A 121 23.30 5.98 9.29
N ALA A 122 22.78 7.11 9.78
CA ALA A 122 22.70 7.39 11.21
C ALA A 122 21.84 6.36 11.96
N LEU A 123 20.68 5.97 11.39
CA LEU A 123 19.82 4.92 11.95
C LEU A 123 20.51 3.56 12.00
N LYS A 124 21.26 3.19 10.94
CA LYS A 124 22.06 1.95 10.93
C LYS A 124 23.18 1.97 11.98
N ALA A 125 23.75 3.13 12.26
CA ALA A 125 24.72 3.34 13.33
C ALA A 125 24.08 3.50 14.72
N GLN A 126 22.75 3.35 14.83
CA GLN A 126 21.98 3.55 16.06
C GLN A 126 22.16 4.95 16.71
N ASN A 127 22.58 5.94 15.92
CA ASN A 127 22.72 7.32 16.39
C ASN A 127 21.43 8.09 16.10
N ILE A 128 20.54 8.13 17.09
CA ILE A 128 19.21 8.73 16.97
C ILE A 128 19.27 10.27 16.89
N ASP A 129 20.22 10.88 17.60
CA ASP A 129 20.39 12.33 17.61
C ASP A 129 20.81 12.83 16.22
N LEU A 130 21.82 12.19 15.62
CA LEU A 130 22.25 12.49 14.26
C LEU A 130 21.15 12.20 13.23
N ALA A 131 20.39 11.11 13.39
CA ALA A 131 19.27 10.81 12.50
C ALA A 131 18.18 11.89 12.56
N THR A 132 17.94 12.44 13.76
CA THR A 132 16.98 13.52 13.97
C THR A 132 17.45 14.82 13.34
N GLU A 133 18.73 15.18 13.54
CA GLU A 133 19.33 16.37 12.93
C GLU A 133 19.27 16.31 11.40
N GLU A 134 19.67 15.18 10.80
CA GLU A 134 19.63 15.02 9.34
C GLU A 134 18.20 15.02 8.78
N LYS A 135 17.24 14.45 9.52
CA LYS A 135 15.82 14.51 9.16
C LYS A 135 15.30 15.95 9.19
N LEU A 136 15.64 16.72 10.23
CA LEU A 136 15.24 18.12 10.35
C LEU A 136 15.81 18.96 9.20
N ARG A 137 17.11 18.80 8.92
CA ARG A 137 17.79 19.48 7.80
C ARG A 137 17.09 19.23 6.46
N LEU A 138 16.68 17.98 6.21
CA LEU A 138 15.96 17.59 5.00
C LEU A 138 14.55 18.20 4.95
N GLU A 139 13.78 18.10 6.02
CA GLU A 139 12.41 18.62 6.09
C GLU A 139 12.36 20.14 6.00
N ASP A 140 13.32 20.84 6.61
CA ASP A 140 13.47 22.29 6.54
C ASP A 140 13.83 22.74 5.12
N GLY A 141 14.72 22.01 4.44
CA GLY A 141 15.03 22.26 3.02
C GLY A 141 13.79 22.09 2.12
N GLN A 142 12.97 21.07 2.36
CA GLN A 142 11.71 20.88 1.63
C GLN A 142 10.69 21.99 1.93
N ARG A 143 10.62 22.45 3.19
CA ARG A 143 9.73 23.56 3.61
C ARG A 143 10.16 24.88 3.00
N ALA A 144 11.45 25.18 2.97
CA ALA A 144 12.00 26.37 2.31
C ALA A 144 11.71 26.35 0.81
N GLY A 145 11.96 25.22 0.13
CA GLY A 145 11.65 25.09 -1.30
C GLY A 145 10.16 25.17 -1.61
N LYS A 146 9.28 24.74 -0.69
CA LYS A 146 7.83 24.97 -0.82
C LYS A 146 7.50 26.45 -0.72
N LYS A 147 8.04 27.14 0.30
CA LYS A 147 7.82 28.58 0.48
C LYS A 147 8.27 29.38 -0.75
N GLU A 148 9.44 29.08 -1.30
CA GLU A 148 9.94 29.73 -2.52
C GLU A 148 9.00 29.52 -3.73
N ARG A 149 8.41 28.32 -3.87
CA ARG A 149 7.42 28.04 -4.92
C ARG A 149 6.12 28.81 -4.73
N ASP A 150 5.65 28.88 -3.48
CA ASP A 150 4.44 29.62 -3.14
C ASP A 150 4.65 31.14 -3.38
N ASP A 151 5.81 31.67 -2.98
CA ASP A 151 6.20 33.08 -3.17
C ASP A 151 6.39 33.44 -4.66
N SER A 152 6.90 32.52 -5.47
CA SER A 152 7.07 32.69 -6.92
C SER A 152 5.82 32.37 -7.75
N GLY A 153 4.71 31.98 -7.11
CA GLY A 153 3.47 31.61 -7.78
C GLY A 153 3.58 30.38 -8.70
N SER A 154 4.62 29.56 -8.52
CA SER A 154 4.90 28.39 -9.34
C SER A 154 4.43 27.11 -8.65
N PRO A 155 3.27 26.54 -9.04
CA PRO A 155 2.74 25.35 -8.37
C PRO A 155 3.67 24.15 -8.55
N TRP A 156 3.72 23.27 -7.54
CA TRP A 156 4.46 22.02 -7.65
C TRP A 156 3.74 21.05 -8.61
N VAL A 157 4.46 20.59 -9.64
CA VAL A 157 3.95 19.64 -10.63
C VAL A 157 4.68 18.30 -10.51
N PRO A 158 3.97 17.17 -10.33
CA PRO A 158 4.57 15.84 -10.31
C PRO A 158 5.30 15.51 -11.62
N ARG A 159 6.54 15.02 -11.49
CA ARG A 159 7.42 14.72 -12.65
C ARG A 159 6.95 13.53 -13.47
N LEU A 160 6.39 12.51 -12.83
CA LEU A 160 6.12 11.20 -13.44
C LEU A 160 4.62 10.86 -13.54
N PHE A 161 3.74 11.72 -13.02
CA PHE A 161 2.30 11.47 -13.00
C PHE A 161 1.52 12.70 -13.44
N ASP A 162 0.42 12.48 -14.15
CA ASP A 162 -0.61 13.47 -14.48
C ASP A 162 -1.89 13.18 -13.71
N ASN A 163 -2.53 14.24 -13.22
CA ASN A 163 -3.87 14.15 -12.66
C ASN A 163 -4.89 14.36 -13.79
N LEU A 164 -5.73 13.36 -14.06
CA LEU A 164 -6.72 13.40 -15.14
C LEU A 164 -8.01 14.14 -14.75
N SER A 165 -8.20 14.45 -13.48
CA SER A 165 -9.35 15.19 -12.94
C SER A 165 -8.88 16.33 -12.02
N PRO A 166 -8.23 17.35 -12.59
CA PRO A 166 -7.67 18.46 -11.79
C PRO A 166 -8.74 19.30 -11.06
N SER A 167 -10.01 19.23 -11.47
CA SER A 167 -11.12 19.91 -10.82
C SER A 167 -11.60 19.21 -9.53
N ASP A 168 -11.26 17.94 -9.33
CA ASP A 168 -11.59 17.20 -8.13
C ASP A 168 -10.31 16.73 -7.44
N ALA A 169 -9.85 17.54 -6.48
CA ALA A 169 -8.65 17.27 -5.71
C ALA A 169 -8.71 15.94 -4.92
N LYS A 170 -9.89 15.34 -4.73
CA LYS A 170 -10.07 14.04 -4.07
C LYS A 170 -10.06 12.86 -5.05
N SER A 171 -10.04 13.13 -6.34
CA SER A 171 -10.05 12.09 -7.36
C SER A 171 -8.69 11.39 -7.44
N LEU A 172 -8.71 10.06 -7.37
CA LEU A 172 -7.52 9.21 -7.48
C LEU A 172 -7.17 8.88 -8.95
N ASN A 173 -7.68 9.64 -9.91
CA ASN A 173 -7.45 9.42 -11.34
C ASN A 173 -6.08 9.95 -11.78
N TRP A 174 -5.03 9.26 -11.37
CA TRP A 174 -3.65 9.56 -11.75
C TRP A 174 -3.18 8.63 -12.87
N ARG A 175 -2.46 9.18 -13.85
CA ARG A 175 -1.84 8.42 -14.94
C ARG A 175 -0.33 8.59 -14.90
N PHE A 176 0.41 7.50 -15.02
CA PHE A 176 1.85 7.55 -15.19
C PHE A 176 2.21 8.14 -16.55
N LYS A 177 3.14 9.10 -16.56
CA LYS A 177 3.74 9.66 -17.77
C LYS A 177 4.65 8.60 -18.37
N LEU A 178 4.09 7.73 -19.21
CA LEU A 178 4.89 6.85 -20.05
C LEU A 178 5.83 7.74 -20.88
N SER A 179 7.12 7.72 -20.56
CA SER A 179 8.12 8.37 -21.41
C SER A 179 8.08 7.66 -22.77
N LYS A 180 7.87 8.42 -23.85
CA LYS A 180 8.22 7.96 -25.19
C LYS A 180 9.71 7.67 -25.27
#